data_AF-A0A2H9QAI0-F1
#
_entry.id   AF-A0A2H9QAI0-F1
#
_cell.length_a   1.000
_cell.length_b   1.000
_cell.length_c   1.000
_cell.angle_alpha   90.00
_cell.angle_beta   90.00
_cell.angle_gamma   90.00
#
_symmetry.space_group_name_H-M   'P 1'
#
loop_
_entity.id
_entity.type
_entity.pdbx_description
1 polymer ?
#
loop_
_entity_poly.entity_id
_entity_poly.type
_entity_poly.pdbx_seq_one_letter_code
_entity_poly.pdbx_strand_id
1 'polypeptide(L)'
;MKNRLIDVLGPHSGHPVYTALRQVMLHLAREIDFEYVSLVGLKRHCLFNFRTNAAYYTPFKPERNNIYLTNTNLSCLESWKLLAQNMPMVIVDEYFERGSRIDTLAKLFFRPFRGIPFVSLTKRTHRFHVSMGIGSILIPPAKKKIQGAKKRSYVLYLGRLVDSKNPMLFLELARQFRNEKFVMIGKGQLAEKVAAIAGELGNVKLIQFVE
;
A
#
# COMPACT_ATOMS: atom_id res chain seq x y z
N MET A 1 -9.88 28.14 -17.06
CA MET A 1 -8.92 27.17 -16.49
C MET A 1 -9.56 25.79 -16.55
N LYS A 2 -8.86 24.77 -17.05
CA LYS A 2 -9.40 23.39 -17.11
C LYS A 2 -9.45 22.79 -15.69
N ASN A 3 -10.47 21.99 -15.39
CA ASN A 3 -10.54 21.24 -14.15
C ASN A 3 -9.56 20.06 -14.23
N ARG A 4 -8.87 19.76 -13.12
CA ARG A 4 -7.83 18.71 -13.11
C ARG A 4 -8.04 17.72 -11.98
N LEU A 5 -7.76 16.45 -12.26
CA LEU A 5 -7.58 15.40 -11.27
C LEU A 5 -6.08 15.25 -11.02
N ILE A 6 -5.63 15.66 -9.84
CA ILE A 6 -4.20 15.67 -9.48
C ILE A 6 -3.89 14.42 -8.65
N ASP A 7 -3.07 13.53 -9.21
CA ASP A 7 -2.58 12.33 -8.53
C ASP A 7 -1.34 12.65 -7.68
N VAL A 8 -1.56 12.65 -6.37
CA VAL A 8 -0.56 12.86 -5.32
C VAL A 8 -0.24 11.54 -4.59
N LEU A 9 -0.68 10.40 -5.12
CA LEU A 9 -0.42 9.10 -4.53
C LEU A 9 1.08 8.82 -4.54
N GLY A 10 1.56 8.16 -3.48
CA GLY A 10 2.98 7.90 -3.30
C GLY A 10 3.64 7.09 -4.43
N PRO A 11 4.99 7.01 -4.43
CA PRO A 11 5.82 6.47 -5.50
C PRO A 11 5.78 4.94 -5.57
N HIS A 12 4.67 4.32 -5.17
CA HIS A 12 4.33 2.98 -5.57
C HIS A 12 4.01 2.92 -7.08
N SER A 13 4.74 3.67 -7.91
CA SER A 13 4.64 3.74 -9.38
C SER A 13 4.82 2.38 -10.02
N GLY A 14 5.53 1.46 -9.37
CA GLY A 14 5.66 0.05 -9.76
C GLY A 14 4.73 -0.93 -9.04
N HIS A 15 3.94 -0.49 -8.04
CA HIS A 15 3.05 -1.42 -7.35
C HIS A 15 1.78 -1.63 -8.20
N PRO A 16 1.46 -2.87 -8.60
CA PRO A 16 0.37 -3.14 -9.55
C PRO A 16 -0.98 -2.55 -9.13
N VAL A 17 -1.20 -2.42 -7.82
CA VAL A 17 -2.43 -1.85 -7.24
C VAL A 17 -2.60 -0.37 -7.59
N TYR A 18 -1.55 0.43 -7.40
CA TYR A 18 -1.60 1.86 -7.73
C TYR A 18 -1.60 2.06 -9.23
N THR A 19 -0.93 1.21 -10.00
CA THR A 19 -1.02 1.25 -11.47
C THR A 19 -2.45 1.02 -11.94
N ALA A 20 -3.13 -0.01 -11.43
CA ALA A 20 -4.53 -0.28 -11.79
C ALA A 20 -5.47 0.87 -11.37
N LEU A 21 -5.29 1.40 -10.16
CA LEU A 21 -6.06 2.55 -9.69
C LEU A 21 -5.87 3.78 -10.58
N ARG A 22 -4.63 4.11 -10.95
CA ARG A 22 -4.33 5.23 -11.84
C ARG A 22 -4.99 5.07 -13.21
N GLN A 23 -5.06 3.86 -13.75
CA GLN A 23 -5.77 3.60 -15.01
C GLN A 23 -7.28 3.85 -14.87
N VAL A 24 -7.89 3.41 -13.77
CA VAL A 24 -9.31 3.70 -13.47
C VAL A 24 -9.54 5.22 -13.34
N MET A 25 -8.66 5.91 -12.63
CA MET A 25 -8.77 7.36 -12.40
C MET A 25 -8.52 8.18 -13.67
N LEU A 26 -7.58 7.75 -14.51
CA LEU A 26 -7.34 8.34 -15.83
C LEU A 26 -8.57 8.19 -16.74
N HIS A 27 -9.19 7.01 -16.74
CA HIS A 27 -10.43 6.80 -17.48
C HIS A 27 -11.56 7.67 -16.94
N LEU A 28 -11.78 7.67 -15.62
CA LEU A 28 -12.80 8.51 -14.97
C LEU A 28 -12.60 10.00 -15.28
N ALA A 29 -11.37 10.50 -15.22
CA ALA A 29 -11.05 11.89 -15.53
C ALA A 29 -11.49 12.25 -16.96
N ARG A 30 -11.29 11.35 -17.94
CA ARG A 30 -11.75 11.58 -19.32
C ARG A 30 -13.27 11.64 -19.42
N GLU A 31 -13.97 10.74 -18.74
CA GLU A 31 -15.45 10.69 -18.75
C GLU A 31 -16.09 11.96 -18.17
N ILE A 32 -15.41 12.66 -17.26
CA ILE A 32 -15.90 13.89 -16.62
C ILE A 32 -15.24 15.18 -17.15
N ASP A 33 -14.50 15.11 -18.26
CA ASP A 33 -13.69 16.21 -18.86
C ASP A 33 -12.72 16.90 -17.89
N PHE A 34 -12.03 16.09 -17.09
CA PHE A 34 -10.90 16.52 -16.27
C PHE A 34 -9.59 16.14 -16.94
N GLU A 35 -8.60 17.02 -16.86
CA GLU A 35 -7.23 16.67 -17.19
C GLU A 35 -6.60 15.87 -16.02
N TYR A 36 -6.01 14.72 -16.32
CA TYR A 36 -5.30 13.92 -15.33
C TYR A 36 -3.83 14.36 -15.25
N VAL A 37 -3.42 14.86 -14.09
CA VAL A 37 -2.04 15.29 -13.86
C VAL A 37 -1.42 14.44 -12.76
N SER A 38 -0.36 13.72 -13.09
CA SER A 38 0.39 12.93 -12.13
C SER A 38 1.55 13.72 -11.56
N LEU A 39 1.61 13.84 -10.24
CA LEU A 39 2.78 14.38 -9.54
C LEU A 39 3.82 13.29 -9.21
N VAL A 40 3.60 12.07 -9.69
CA VAL A 40 4.55 10.96 -9.57
C VAL A 40 5.83 11.33 -10.30
N GLY A 41 6.93 11.42 -9.55
CA GLY A 41 8.24 11.82 -10.07
C GLY A 41 8.75 13.14 -9.48
N LEU A 42 7.88 13.94 -8.84
CA LEU A 42 8.34 15.05 -8.02
C LEU A 42 9.15 14.54 -6.82
N LYS A 43 10.20 15.28 -6.45
CA LYS A 43 11.05 14.96 -5.30
C LYS A 43 10.19 14.95 -4.03
N ARG A 44 10.12 13.80 -3.37
CA ARG A 44 9.48 13.67 -2.06
C ARG A 44 10.53 13.80 -0.97
N HIS A 45 10.15 14.45 0.11
CA HIS A 45 11.00 14.62 1.27
C HIS A 45 10.48 13.70 2.38
N CYS A 46 11.35 12.84 2.90
CA CYS A 46 11.07 12.02 4.06
C CYS A 46 11.18 12.90 5.31
N LEU A 47 10.08 13.07 6.04
CA LEU A 47 10.08 13.84 7.28
C LEU A 47 10.44 12.96 8.47
N PHE A 48 10.00 11.70 8.42
CA PHE A 48 10.28 10.72 9.44
C PHE A 48 10.25 9.33 8.83
N ASN A 49 11.18 8.47 9.26
CA ASN A 49 11.21 7.06 8.92
C ASN A 49 11.53 6.26 10.19
N PHE A 50 10.62 5.37 10.58
CA PHE A 50 10.83 4.47 11.71
C PHE A 50 10.28 3.08 11.41
N ARG A 51 11.19 2.10 11.41
CA ARG A 51 10.94 0.70 11.07
C ARG A 51 10.28 0.56 9.69
N THR A 52 8.97 0.42 9.67
CA THR A 52 8.17 0.17 8.47
C THR A 52 7.28 1.34 8.10
N ASN A 53 7.28 2.40 8.92
CA ASN A 53 6.43 3.57 8.79
C ASN A 53 7.29 4.74 8.35
N ALA A 54 6.87 5.41 7.30
CA ALA A 54 7.51 6.63 6.86
C ALA A 54 6.44 7.66 6.51
N ALA A 55 6.71 8.90 6.90
CA ALA A 55 5.90 10.06 6.55
C ALA A 55 6.66 10.86 5.49
N TYR A 56 6.01 11.07 4.36
CA TYR A 56 6.57 11.81 3.23
C TYR A 56 5.76 13.08 2.99
N TYR A 57 6.41 14.08 2.40
CA TYR A 57 5.72 15.21 1.79
C TYR A 57 6.24 15.48 0.39
N THR A 58 5.34 15.91 -0.49
CA THR A 58 5.64 16.36 -1.85
C THR A 58 5.38 17.87 -1.92
N PRO A 59 6.36 18.70 -2.32
CA PRO A 59 6.15 20.13 -2.49
C PRO A 59 5.28 20.37 -3.73
N PHE A 60 4.03 20.75 -3.50
CA PHE A 60 3.14 21.29 -4.54
C PHE A 60 2.25 22.39 -3.94
N LYS A 61 1.76 23.29 -4.79
CA LYS A 61 0.83 24.35 -4.39
C LYS A 61 -0.60 23.92 -4.77
N PRO A 62 -1.51 23.74 -3.80
CA PRO A 62 -2.90 23.41 -4.12
C PRO A 62 -3.63 24.58 -4.79
N GLU A 63 -4.54 24.27 -5.69
CA GLU A 63 -5.39 25.20 -6.44
C GLU A 63 -6.84 24.70 -6.39
N ARG A 64 -7.80 25.62 -6.27
CA ARG A 64 -9.20 25.29 -5.92
C ARG A 64 -10.00 24.61 -7.03
N ASN A 65 -9.56 24.71 -8.29
CA ASN A 65 -10.21 24.11 -9.45
C ASN A 65 -9.79 22.65 -9.70
N ASN A 66 -9.11 22.03 -8.73
CA ASN A 66 -8.59 20.69 -8.83
C ASN A 66 -9.27 19.76 -7.82
N ILE A 67 -9.34 18.48 -8.16
CA ILE A 67 -9.61 17.40 -7.22
C ILE A 67 -8.31 16.65 -6.99
N TYR A 68 -7.97 16.42 -5.73
CA TYR A 68 -6.72 15.76 -5.35
C TYR A 68 -6.95 14.31 -4.95
N LEU A 69 -6.21 13.40 -5.58
CA LEU A 69 -6.15 11.99 -5.20
C LEU A 69 -4.93 11.79 -4.30
N THR A 70 -5.14 11.43 -3.03
CA THR A 70 -4.07 11.37 -2.01
C THR A 70 -4.12 10.08 -1.20
N ASN A 71 -3.01 9.68 -0.57
CA ASN A 71 -2.96 8.50 0.30
C ASN A 71 -3.67 8.74 1.64
N THR A 72 -3.85 7.66 2.41
CA THR A 72 -4.43 7.71 3.76
C THR A 72 -3.81 8.79 4.65
N ASN A 73 -4.65 9.47 5.42
CA ASN A 73 -4.30 10.51 6.39
C ASN A 73 -3.41 9.99 7.53
N LEU A 74 -3.27 8.67 7.69
CA LEU A 74 -2.37 8.08 8.67
C LEU A 74 -0.88 8.15 8.29
N SER A 75 -0.57 8.26 7.00
CA SER A 75 0.82 8.20 6.50
C SER A 75 1.20 9.32 5.51
N CYS A 76 0.23 10.15 5.10
CA CYS A 76 0.42 11.18 4.08
C CYS A 76 0.07 12.56 4.63
N LEU A 77 1.05 13.48 4.69
CA LEU A 77 0.79 14.86 5.12
C LEU A 77 0.05 15.68 4.08
N GLU A 78 0.12 15.28 2.81
CA GLU A 78 -0.60 15.93 1.72
C GLU A 78 -2.11 15.96 2.00
N SER A 79 -2.69 14.89 2.56
CA SER A 79 -4.10 14.83 2.94
C SER A 79 -4.45 15.86 4.02
N TRP A 80 -3.58 16.05 5.02
CA TRP A 80 -3.76 17.06 6.06
C TRP A 80 -3.63 18.48 5.52
N LYS A 81 -2.64 18.72 4.64
CA LYS A 81 -2.44 20.01 3.99
C LYS A 81 -3.66 20.41 3.15
N LEU A 82 -4.19 19.47 2.37
CA LEU A 82 -5.38 19.68 1.55
C LEU A 82 -6.61 19.95 2.42
N LEU A 83 -6.75 19.24 3.53
CA LEU A 83 -7.85 19.44 4.49
C LEU A 83 -7.79 20.84 5.11
N ALA A 84 -6.62 21.24 5.60
CA ALA A 84 -6.42 22.57 6.21
C ALA A 84 -6.70 23.72 5.23
N GLN A 85 -6.54 23.48 3.93
CA GLN A 85 -6.82 24.46 2.87
C GLN A 85 -8.22 24.31 2.26
N ASN A 86 -9.05 23.41 2.79
CA ASN A 86 -10.39 23.09 2.28
C ASN A 86 -10.41 22.77 0.77
N MET A 87 -9.44 21.96 0.33
CA MET A 87 -9.30 21.57 -1.07
C MET A 87 -10.14 20.32 -1.38
N PRO A 88 -10.80 20.26 -2.56
CA PRO A 88 -11.52 19.05 -2.98
C PRO A 88 -10.56 17.86 -3.09
N MET A 89 -10.87 16.74 -2.44
CA MET A 89 -9.99 15.57 -2.46
C MET A 89 -10.74 14.25 -2.36
N VAL A 90 -10.06 13.19 -2.79
CA VAL A 90 -10.44 11.79 -2.63
C VAL A 90 -9.26 11.07 -1.97
N ILE A 91 -9.52 10.33 -0.90
CA ILE A 91 -8.48 9.62 -0.16
C ILE A 91 -8.43 8.15 -0.56
N VAL A 92 -7.26 7.65 -0.92
CA VAL A 92 -7.01 6.25 -1.23
C VAL A 92 -6.38 5.57 -0.03
N ASP A 93 -7.02 4.50 0.44
CA ASP A 93 -6.53 3.73 1.57
C ASP A 93 -6.33 2.25 1.20
N GLU A 94 -5.08 1.82 1.35
CA GLU A 94 -4.63 0.47 0.99
C GLU A 94 -4.82 -0.52 2.13
N TYR A 95 -4.62 -0.09 3.39
CA TYR A 95 -4.46 -1.07 4.47
C TYR A 95 -4.74 -0.49 5.85
N PHE A 96 -5.91 -0.81 6.40
CA PHE A 96 -6.16 -0.66 7.83
C PHE A 96 -6.14 -2.02 8.53
N GLU A 97 -5.15 -2.21 9.41
CA GLU A 97 -5.02 -3.40 10.22
C GLU A 97 -5.78 -3.22 11.55
N ARG A 98 -6.98 -3.80 11.59
CA ARG A 98 -7.86 -3.85 12.78
C ARG A 98 -7.12 -4.39 14.01
N GLY A 99 -7.14 -3.62 15.11
CA GLY A 99 -6.64 -4.02 16.43
C GLY A 99 -7.25 -3.14 17.51
N SER A 100 -7.72 -3.71 18.63
CA SER A 100 -8.64 -3.02 19.57
C SER A 100 -8.16 -1.65 20.09
N ARG A 101 -6.85 -1.46 20.31
CA ARG A 101 -6.27 -0.16 20.70
C ARG A 101 -5.97 0.76 19.53
N ILE A 102 -5.60 0.20 18.37
CA ILE A 102 -5.29 0.94 17.14
C ILE A 102 -6.58 1.53 16.55
N ASP A 103 -7.70 0.82 16.68
CA ASP A 103 -9.01 1.24 16.17
C ASP A 103 -9.49 2.55 16.81
N THR A 104 -9.27 2.76 18.11
CA THR A 104 -9.69 3.99 18.81
C THR A 104 -8.86 5.20 18.39
N LEU A 105 -7.54 5.07 18.32
CA LEU A 105 -6.66 6.14 17.87
C LEU A 105 -6.88 6.46 16.39
N ALA A 106 -7.03 5.45 15.54
CA ALA A 106 -7.34 5.65 14.14
C ALA A 106 -8.62 6.46 13.96
N LYS A 107 -9.71 6.10 14.66
CA LYS A 107 -10.98 6.86 14.61
C LYS A 107 -10.78 8.34 14.91
N LEU A 108 -9.89 8.70 15.83
CA LEU A 108 -9.57 10.11 16.12
C LEU A 108 -8.95 10.80 14.89
N PHE A 109 -8.00 10.14 14.23
CA PHE A 109 -7.34 10.69 13.03
C PHE A 109 -8.25 10.75 11.80
N PHE A 110 -9.26 9.88 11.70
CA PHE A 110 -10.25 9.91 10.60
C PHE A 110 -11.37 10.92 10.84
N ARG A 111 -11.62 11.35 12.08
CA ARG A 111 -12.73 12.28 12.41
C ARG A 111 -12.70 13.59 11.61
N PRO A 112 -11.54 14.26 11.39
CA PRO A 112 -11.48 15.49 10.59
C PRO A 112 -11.80 15.29 9.12
N PHE A 113 -11.73 14.03 8.63
CA PHE A 113 -11.96 13.68 7.23
C PHE A 113 -13.38 13.16 6.97
N ARG A 114 -14.29 13.30 7.95
CA ARG A 114 -15.71 12.99 7.73
C ARG A 114 -16.28 13.88 6.64
N GLY A 115 -16.94 13.28 5.66
CA GLY A 115 -17.49 13.98 4.48
C GLY A 115 -16.55 13.99 3.26
N ILE A 116 -15.29 13.58 3.42
CA ILE A 116 -14.38 13.35 2.29
C ILE A 116 -14.59 11.93 1.75
N PRO A 117 -14.71 11.73 0.43
CA PRO A 117 -14.85 10.40 -0.16
C PRO A 117 -13.56 9.58 -0.08
N PHE A 118 -13.69 8.30 0.22
CA PHE A 118 -12.58 7.34 0.28
C PHE A 118 -12.68 6.27 -0.81
N VAL A 119 -11.53 5.93 -1.41
CA VAL A 119 -11.33 4.72 -2.21
C VAL A 119 -10.60 3.69 -1.35
N SER A 120 -11.27 2.58 -1.06
CA SER A 120 -10.69 1.47 -0.31
C SER A 120 -10.24 0.37 -1.26
N LEU A 121 -9.01 -0.11 -1.08
CA LEU A 121 -8.44 -1.16 -1.93
C LEU A 121 -8.78 -2.57 -1.45
N THR A 122 -9.31 -2.72 -0.23
CA THR A 122 -9.72 -4.02 0.31
C THR A 122 -11.11 -3.96 0.95
N LYS A 123 -11.83 -5.09 0.93
CA LYS A 123 -13.10 -5.25 1.65
C LYS A 123 -12.96 -4.95 3.15
N ARG A 124 -11.80 -5.21 3.74
CA ARG A 124 -11.53 -4.94 5.16
C ARG A 124 -11.51 -3.44 5.44
N THR A 125 -10.70 -2.69 4.69
CA THR A 125 -10.59 -1.22 4.81
C THR A 125 -11.93 -0.55 4.51
N HIS A 126 -12.64 -1.00 3.47
CA HIS A 126 -13.97 -0.48 3.14
C HIS A 126 -14.97 -0.64 4.29
N ARG A 127 -15.07 -1.84 4.89
CA ARG A 127 -15.95 -2.07 6.05
C ARG A 127 -15.58 -1.20 7.25
N PHE A 128 -14.29 -0.97 7.47
CA PHE A 128 -13.83 -0.08 8.54
C PHE A 128 -14.31 1.37 8.30
N HIS A 129 -14.12 1.92 7.11
CA HIS A 129 -14.61 3.26 6.78
C HIS A 129 -16.12 3.40 6.90
N VAL A 130 -16.88 2.44 6.35
CA VAL A 130 -18.34 2.43 6.45
C VAL A 130 -18.78 2.38 7.93
N SER A 131 -18.10 1.59 8.77
CA SER A 131 -18.40 1.53 10.22
C SER A 131 -18.12 2.84 10.97
N MET A 132 -17.38 3.76 10.38
CA MET A 132 -17.12 5.11 10.93
C MET A 132 -18.05 6.19 10.34
N GLY A 133 -18.98 5.81 9.46
CA GLY A 133 -19.84 6.75 8.73
C GLY A 133 -19.12 7.50 7.60
N ILE A 134 -18.00 6.96 7.09
CA ILE A 134 -17.24 7.55 6.00
C ILE A 134 -17.73 6.99 4.66
N GLY A 135 -18.03 7.88 3.72
CA GLY A 135 -18.36 7.50 2.35
C GLY A 135 -17.17 6.82 1.69
N SER A 136 -17.33 5.55 1.31
CA SER A 136 -16.24 4.74 0.77
C SER A 136 -16.69 3.93 -0.44
N ILE A 137 -15.85 3.88 -1.47
CA ILE A 137 -16.00 3.02 -2.64
C ILE A 137 -14.90 1.95 -2.60
N LEU A 138 -15.27 0.69 -2.86
CA LEU A 138 -14.32 -0.41 -2.94
C LEU A 138 -13.81 -0.57 -4.38
N ILE A 139 -12.51 -0.34 -4.59
CA ILE A 139 -11.82 -0.61 -5.87
C ILE A 139 -10.72 -1.64 -5.57
N PRO A 140 -11.00 -2.95 -5.68
CA PRO A 140 -10.01 -3.96 -5.35
C PRO A 140 -8.84 -3.90 -6.34
N PRO A 141 -7.62 -4.25 -5.90
CA PRO A 141 -6.48 -4.34 -6.80
C PRO A 141 -6.77 -5.33 -7.92
N ALA A 142 -6.59 -4.89 -9.18
CA ALA A 142 -6.73 -5.76 -10.33
C ALA A 142 -5.63 -6.84 -10.26
N LYS A 143 -6.03 -8.11 -10.09
CA LYS A 143 -5.11 -9.22 -10.32
C LYS A 143 -4.91 -9.35 -11.82
N LYS A 144 -3.71 -9.06 -12.32
CA LYS A 144 -3.30 -9.57 -13.63
C LYS A 144 -3.26 -11.09 -13.50
N LYS A 145 -4.24 -11.80 -14.05
CA LYS A 145 -4.19 -13.26 -14.15
C LYS A 145 -3.01 -13.58 -15.06
N ILE A 146 -1.93 -14.12 -14.49
CA ILE A 146 -0.89 -14.75 -15.28
C ILE A 146 -1.53 -16.02 -15.84
N GLN A 147 -1.84 -16.02 -17.13
CA GLN A 147 -2.33 -17.20 -17.83
C GLN A 147 -1.15 -18.16 -18.07
N GLY A 148 -1.37 -19.45 -17.83
CA GLY A 148 -0.41 -20.53 -18.07
C GLY A 148 -0.25 -21.46 -16.88
N ALA A 149 -0.50 -22.76 -17.11
CA ALA A 149 -0.13 -23.81 -16.17
C ALA A 149 1.40 -24.01 -16.24
N LYS A 150 2.15 -23.21 -15.48
CA LYS A 150 3.58 -23.48 -15.29
C LYS A 150 3.73 -24.54 -14.20
N LYS A 151 4.41 -25.65 -14.53
CA LYS A 151 4.88 -26.62 -13.54
C LYS A 151 5.67 -25.86 -12.48
N ARG A 152 5.22 -25.92 -11.22
CA ARG A 152 5.85 -25.18 -10.12
C ARG A 152 7.14 -25.90 -9.74
N SER A 153 8.28 -25.25 -9.91
CA SER A 153 9.59 -25.84 -9.59
C SER A 153 10.03 -25.60 -8.15
N TYR A 154 9.38 -24.67 -7.44
CA TYR A 154 9.68 -24.31 -6.07
C TYR A 154 8.50 -23.57 -5.43
N VAL A 155 8.50 -23.54 -4.11
CA VAL A 155 7.64 -22.69 -3.27
C VAL A 155 8.43 -21.43 -2.92
N LEU A 156 7.84 -20.26 -3.16
CA LEU A 156 8.53 -18.96 -3.01
C LEU A 156 7.94 -18.14 -1.86
N TYR A 157 8.83 -17.61 -1.02
CA TYR A 157 8.56 -16.50 -0.10
C TYR A 157 9.29 -15.26 -0.59
N LEU A 158 8.56 -14.16 -0.77
CA LEU A 158 9.14 -12.87 -1.12
C LEU A 158 8.61 -11.79 -0.17
N GLY A 159 9.49 -11.22 0.65
CA GLY A 159 9.11 -10.17 1.59
C GLY A 159 10.10 -9.95 2.70
N ARG A 160 9.86 -8.92 3.52
CA ARG A 160 10.69 -8.64 4.70
C ARG A 160 10.64 -9.80 5.70
N LEU A 161 11.77 -10.10 6.33
CA LEU A 161 11.90 -11.12 7.38
C LEU A 161 11.62 -10.48 8.74
N VAL A 162 10.35 -10.21 9.02
CA VAL A 162 9.84 -9.57 10.24
C VAL A 162 8.61 -10.33 10.75
N ASP A 163 8.29 -10.18 12.04
CA ASP A 163 7.23 -10.97 12.70
C ASP A 163 5.87 -10.84 12.01
N SER A 164 5.52 -9.63 11.56
CA SER A 164 4.24 -9.38 10.87
C SER A 164 4.09 -10.07 9.52
N LYS A 165 5.18 -10.62 8.95
CA LYS A 165 5.16 -11.43 7.73
C LYS A 165 5.36 -12.92 8.00
N ASN A 166 5.59 -13.29 9.27
CA ASN A 166 5.75 -14.65 9.77
C ASN A 166 6.59 -15.56 8.85
N PRO A 167 7.88 -15.24 8.60
CA PRO A 167 8.75 -16.09 7.79
C PRO A 167 9.00 -17.47 8.41
N MET A 168 8.78 -17.63 9.72
CA MET A 168 8.95 -18.90 10.43
C MET A 168 7.94 -19.96 9.99
N LEU A 169 6.70 -19.57 9.73
CA LEU A 169 5.67 -20.46 9.18
C LEU A 169 6.11 -21.06 7.83
N PHE A 170 6.84 -20.31 7.02
CA PHE A 170 7.38 -20.82 5.76
C PHE A 170 8.43 -21.92 5.96
N LEU A 171 9.28 -21.78 7.00
CA LEU A 171 10.26 -22.80 7.37
C LEU A 171 9.60 -24.04 7.98
N GLU A 172 8.51 -23.88 8.71
CA GLU A 172 7.71 -25.00 9.22
C GLU A 172 7.08 -25.81 8.08
N LEU A 173 6.58 -25.13 7.04
CA LEU A 173 6.14 -25.82 5.82
C LEU A 173 7.30 -26.56 5.16
N ALA A 174 8.49 -25.96 5.06
CA ALA A 174 9.65 -26.61 4.47
C ALA A 174 10.09 -27.88 5.24
N ARG A 175 9.93 -27.90 6.58
CA ARG A 175 10.16 -29.10 7.41
C ARG A 175 9.23 -30.25 7.08
N GLN A 176 7.96 -29.95 6.79
CA GLN A 176 6.94 -30.95 6.48
C GLN A 176 7.07 -31.45 5.04
N PHE A 177 7.38 -30.56 4.10
CA PHE A 177 7.48 -30.87 2.67
C PHE A 177 8.95 -31.00 2.23
N ARG A 178 9.66 -32.00 2.77
CA ARG A 178 11.12 -32.17 2.54
C ARG A 178 11.51 -32.39 1.07
N ASN A 179 10.59 -32.91 0.25
CA ASN A 179 10.81 -33.18 -1.17
C ASN A 179 10.58 -31.94 -2.06
N GLU A 180 9.99 -30.88 -1.51
CA GLU A 180 9.76 -29.63 -2.24
C GLU A 180 10.93 -28.68 -2.06
N LYS A 181 11.21 -27.89 -3.09
CA LYS A 181 12.25 -26.84 -3.05
C LYS A 181 11.64 -25.54 -2.56
N PHE A 182 12.18 -24.97 -1.50
CA PHE A 182 11.75 -23.70 -0.94
C PHE A 182 12.79 -22.61 -1.23
N VAL A 183 12.32 -21.43 -1.63
CA VAL A 183 13.16 -20.25 -1.83
C VAL A 183 12.59 -19.09 -1.01
N MET A 184 13.42 -18.48 -0.19
CA MET A 184 13.09 -17.27 0.56
C MET A 184 13.94 -16.12 0.05
N ILE A 185 13.29 -15.00 -0.30
CA ILE A 185 13.97 -13.78 -0.73
C ILE A 185 13.52 -12.64 0.19
N GLY A 186 14.47 -12.06 0.93
CA GLY A 186 14.13 -11.01 1.90
C GLY A 186 15.26 -10.59 2.83
N LYS A 187 15.06 -9.47 3.50
CA LYS A 187 15.90 -8.92 4.59
C LYS A 187 15.01 -8.51 5.76
N GLY A 188 15.55 -8.48 6.97
CA GLY A 188 14.83 -8.01 8.16
C GLY A 188 15.46 -8.49 9.47
N GLN A 189 14.85 -8.12 10.58
CA GLN A 189 15.33 -8.44 11.93
C GLN A 189 15.43 -9.96 12.20
N LEU A 190 14.68 -10.78 11.47
CA LEU A 190 14.70 -12.23 11.60
C LEU A 190 15.69 -12.91 10.64
N ALA A 191 16.47 -12.16 9.87
CA ALA A 191 17.29 -12.72 8.79
C ALA A 191 18.29 -13.78 9.26
N GLU A 192 19.00 -13.53 10.37
CA GLU A 192 19.97 -14.47 10.93
C GLU A 192 19.30 -15.76 11.42
N LYS A 193 18.20 -15.62 12.17
CA LYS A 193 17.41 -16.76 12.66
C LYS A 193 16.85 -17.60 11.51
N VAL A 194 16.34 -16.95 10.47
CA VAL A 194 15.85 -17.63 9.26
C VAL A 194 17.00 -18.34 8.53
N ALA A 195 18.18 -17.72 8.45
CA ALA A 195 19.35 -18.32 7.80
C ALA A 195 19.84 -19.59 8.51
N ALA A 196 19.93 -19.56 9.85
CA ALA A 196 20.33 -20.71 10.65
C ALA A 196 19.40 -21.91 10.42
N ILE A 197 18.09 -21.69 10.53
CA ILE A 197 17.10 -22.76 10.34
C ILE A 197 17.07 -23.23 8.88
N ALA A 198 17.15 -22.31 7.91
CA ALA A 198 17.20 -22.70 6.50
C ALA A 198 18.41 -23.61 6.19
N GLY A 199 19.57 -23.34 6.82
CA GLY A 199 20.76 -24.16 6.70
C GLY A 199 20.58 -25.59 7.21
N GLU A 200 19.79 -25.78 8.28
CA GLU A 200 19.48 -27.11 8.83
C GLU A 200 18.56 -27.94 7.92
N LEU A 201 17.67 -27.28 7.17
CA LEU A 201 16.60 -27.97 6.42
C LEU A 201 17.07 -28.56 5.09
N GLY A 202 18.14 -28.04 4.49
CA GLY A 202 18.73 -28.52 3.24
C GLY A 202 17.86 -28.32 1.98
N ASN A 203 16.55 -28.16 2.11
CA ASN A 203 15.60 -27.89 1.02
C ASN A 203 15.15 -26.42 0.94
N VAL A 204 15.72 -25.53 1.77
CA VAL A 204 15.45 -24.10 1.80
C VAL A 204 16.66 -23.30 1.33
N LYS A 205 16.50 -22.48 0.29
CA LYS A 205 17.49 -21.48 -0.12
C LYS A 205 17.06 -20.08 0.33
N LEU A 206 17.86 -19.46 1.19
CA LEU A 206 17.69 -18.05 1.56
C LEU A 206 18.55 -17.16 0.65
N ILE A 207 17.95 -16.12 0.08
CA ILE A 207 18.61 -15.08 -0.70
C ILE A 207 18.37 -13.74 0.01
N GLN A 208 19.43 -13.18 0.60
CA GLN A 208 19.40 -11.84 1.15
C GLN A 208 19.82 -10.85 0.07
N PHE A 209 19.08 -9.75 -0.09
CA PHE A 209 19.52 -8.66 -0.96
C PHE A 209 20.73 -7.96 -0.32
N VAL A 210 21.85 -7.96 -1.03
CA VAL A 210 22.95 -7.01 -0.85
C VAL A 210 22.63 -5.84 -1.79
N GLU A 211 22.56 -4.62 -1.25
CA GLU A 211 22.43 -3.41 -2.07
C GLU A 211 23.69 -3.18 -2.91
#